data_AF-A0A366IT04-F1
#
_entry.id   AF-A0A366IT04-F1
#
_cell.length_a   1.000
_cell.length_b   1.000
_cell.length_c   1.000
_cell.angle_alpha   90.00
_cell.angle_beta   90.00
_cell.angle_gamma   90.00
#
_symmetry.space_group_name_H-M   'P 1'
#
loop_
_entity.id
_entity.type
_entity.pdbx_description
1 polymer ?
#
loop_
_entity_poly.entity_id
_entity_poly.type
_entity_poly.pdbx_seq_one_letter_code
_entity_poly.pdbx_strand_id
1 'polypeptide(L)'
;MRIFLSIFGTLIFLASAKFGYCLLIEDKLNGAEFVSLIIAFAIIGLILSFASEIQEFSIAGNIVKLKEVKRDAEKSISELKSARIETFRFLLSLAKRHPGGFSDSGTVDGRVNDFWSLHDQIVAFNCEDELARNLLEVVGVLLQGQLSSISHSSDAVRSKYHGKNKTPKPSQLTIEALDNDSVELAAKRKVAGGDQAKIKEMLVVGLEEYKKLYELRGKYQNKM
;
A
#
# COMPACT_ATOMS: atom_id res chain seq x y z
N MET A 1 4.44 9.62 39.45
CA MET A 1 5.72 8.89 39.44
C MET A 1 6.89 9.78 39.89
N ARG A 2 7.05 11.00 39.34
CA ARG A 2 8.14 11.95 39.71
C ARG A 2 8.25 12.28 41.20
N ILE A 3 7.14 12.69 41.82
CA ILE A 3 7.08 13.01 43.26
C ILE A 3 7.42 11.77 44.11
N PHE A 4 7.04 10.57 43.66
CA PHE A 4 7.30 9.32 44.37
C PHE A 4 8.79 8.95 44.38
N LEU A 5 9.50 9.11 43.25
CA LEU A 5 10.95 8.87 43.16
C LEU A 5 11.77 9.86 43.99
N SER A 6 11.37 11.14 44.00
CA SER A 6 12.04 12.16 44.83
C SER A 6 11.82 11.94 46.32
N ILE A 7 10.59 11.57 46.72
CA ILE A 7 10.29 11.15 48.11
C ILE A 7 11.11 9.90 48.47
N PHE A 8 11.20 8.92 47.58
CA PHE A 8 11.95 7.69 47.82
C PHE A 8 13.47 7.94 47.97
N GLY A 9 14.05 8.79 47.11
CA GLY A 9 15.46 9.20 47.22
C GLY A 9 15.77 9.94 48.51
N THR A 10 14.87 10.83 48.93
CA THR A 10 14.99 11.55 50.21
C THR A 10 14.92 10.60 51.41
N LEU A 11 14.04 9.60 51.33
CA LEU A 11 13.85 8.59 52.39
C LEU A 11 15.08 7.68 52.52
N ILE A 12 15.67 7.26 51.39
CA ILE A 12 16.93 6.50 51.37
C ILE A 12 18.07 7.31 51.98
N PHE A 13 18.20 8.60 51.62
CA PHE A 13 19.22 9.47 52.18
C PHE A 13 19.08 9.60 53.71
N LEU A 14 17.88 9.90 54.20
CA LEU A 14 17.62 10.00 55.64
C LEU A 14 17.89 8.68 56.38
N ALA A 15 17.52 7.54 55.80
CA ALA A 15 17.79 6.23 56.36
C ALA A 15 19.30 5.95 56.42
N SER A 16 20.04 6.25 55.35
CA SER A 16 21.50 6.10 55.30
C SER A 16 22.22 7.03 56.29
N ALA A 17 21.72 8.25 56.47
CA ALA A 17 22.30 9.22 57.40
C ALA A 17 22.10 8.78 58.86
N LYS A 18 20.90 8.31 59.19
CA LYS A 18 20.60 7.75 60.51
C LYS A 18 21.44 6.50 60.79
N PHE A 19 21.56 5.61 59.80
CA PHE A 19 22.36 4.38 59.92
C PHE A 19 23.85 4.69 60.08
N GLY A 20 24.40 5.60 59.26
CA GLY A 20 25.78 6.05 59.37
C GLY A 20 26.08 6.70 60.71
N TYR A 21 25.14 7.49 61.26
CA TYR A 21 25.28 8.14 62.56
C TYR A 21 25.31 7.12 63.71
N CYS A 22 24.47 6.08 63.67
CA CYS A 22 24.54 4.98 64.63
C CYS A 22 25.89 4.25 64.58
N LEU A 23 26.42 3.99 63.38
CA LEU A 23 27.73 3.34 63.23
C LEU A 23 28.89 4.21 63.71
N LEU A 24 28.77 5.54 63.60
CA LEU A 24 29.74 6.48 64.13
C LEU A 24 29.75 6.49 65.66
N ILE A 25 28.59 6.40 66.31
CA ILE A 25 28.49 6.31 67.78
C ILE A 25 29.03 4.98 68.30
N GLU A 26 28.89 3.89 67.54
CA GLU A 26 29.42 2.57 67.89
C GLU A 26 30.93 2.42 67.61
N ASP A 27 31.64 3.49 67.26
CA ASP A 27 33.06 3.51 66.87
C ASP A 27 33.42 2.53 65.74
N LYS A 28 32.43 2.09 64.94
CA LYS A 28 32.63 1.18 63.80
C LYS A 28 33.06 1.89 62.53
N LEU A 29 32.88 3.21 62.49
CA LEU A 29 33.33 4.07 61.39
C LEU A 29 34.14 5.22 61.96
N ASN A 30 35.26 5.54 61.32
CA ASN A 30 35.93 6.80 61.56
C ASN A 30 35.12 7.96 60.95
N GLY A 31 35.29 9.18 61.46
CA GLY A 31 34.62 10.38 60.95
C GLY A 31 34.80 10.59 59.44
N ALA A 32 35.96 10.22 58.89
CA ALA A 32 36.21 10.25 57.45
C ALA A 32 35.33 9.27 56.67
N GLU A 33 35.18 8.03 57.16
CA GLU A 33 34.39 6.99 56.51
C GLU A 33 32.89 7.30 56.56
N PHE A 34 32.43 7.88 57.67
CA PHE A 34 31.07 8.41 57.79
C PHE A 34 30.81 9.49 56.74
N VAL A 35 31.70 10.48 56.59
CA VAL A 35 31.54 11.55 55.59
C VAL A 35 31.50 10.99 54.17
N SER A 36 32.37 10.03 53.83
CA SER A 36 32.36 9.36 52.53
C SER A 36 31.05 8.63 52.26
N LEU A 37 30.50 7.93 53.26
CA LEU A 37 29.21 7.25 53.17
C LEU A 37 28.07 8.25 52.89
N ILE A 38 28.02 9.36 53.63
CA ILE A 38 27.00 10.40 53.45
C ILE A 38 27.08 11.02 52.06
N ILE A 39 28.30 11.32 51.56
CA ILE A 39 28.48 11.89 50.23
C ILE A 39 28.02 10.91 49.14
N ALA A 40 28.37 9.62 49.25
CA ALA A 40 27.96 8.61 48.28
C ALA A 40 26.43 8.49 48.20
N PHE A 41 25.73 8.43 49.34
CA PHE A 41 24.27 8.37 49.36
C PHE A 41 23.60 9.70 48.98
N ALA A 42 24.23 10.85 49.23
CA ALA A 42 23.77 12.13 48.72
C ALA A 42 23.80 12.17 47.19
N ILE A 43 24.89 11.70 46.58
CA ILE A 43 25.02 11.61 45.12
C ILE A 43 23.97 10.64 44.54
N ILE A 44 23.78 9.47 45.13
CA ILE A 44 22.75 8.51 44.69
C ILE A 44 21.34 9.10 44.83
N GLY A 45 21.06 9.80 45.94
CA GLY A 45 19.78 10.48 46.16
C GLY A 45 19.53 11.58 45.13
N LEU A 46 20.56 12.36 44.78
CA LEU A 46 20.51 13.34 43.69
C LEU A 46 20.25 12.65 42.35
N ILE A 47 21.00 11.60 42.01
CA ILE A 47 20.80 10.83 40.77
C ILE A 47 19.37 10.29 40.68
N LEU A 48 18.81 9.76 41.77
CA LEU A 48 17.44 9.25 41.81
C LEU A 48 16.39 10.37 41.69
N SER A 49 16.62 11.52 42.33
CA SER A 49 15.73 12.68 42.23
C SER A 49 15.74 13.27 40.82
N PHE A 50 16.90 13.23 40.15
CA PHE A 50 17.07 13.66 38.77
C PHE A 50 16.88 12.53 37.74
N ALA A 51 16.66 11.28 38.16
CA ALA A 51 16.51 10.14 37.25
C ALA A 51 15.31 10.30 36.32
N SER A 52 14.26 10.98 36.76
CA SER A 52 13.11 11.33 35.91
C SER A 52 13.36 12.53 35.00
N GLU A 53 14.36 13.37 35.28
CA GLU A 53 14.85 14.42 34.37
C GLU A 53 15.85 13.84 33.35
N ILE A 54 16.60 12.78 33.70
CA ILE A 54 17.50 12.03 32.80
C ILE A 54 16.71 11.26 31.71
N GLN A 55 15.38 11.17 31.81
CA GLN A 55 14.54 10.66 30.73
C GLN A 55 14.49 11.60 29.50
N GLU A 56 14.92 12.85 29.66
CA GLU A 56 15.20 13.78 28.59
C GLU A 56 16.71 14.03 28.55
N PHE A 57 17.43 13.16 27.85
CA PHE A 57 18.77 13.53 27.41
C PHE A 57 18.65 14.85 26.64
N SER A 58 19.40 15.86 27.03
CA SER A 58 19.71 17.05 26.24
C SER A 58 21.19 17.30 26.41
N ILE A 59 21.98 16.89 25.42
CA ILE A 59 23.35 17.33 25.29
C ILE A 59 23.29 18.44 24.25
N ALA A 60 23.44 19.68 24.71
CA ALA A 60 23.45 20.89 23.87
C ALA A 60 22.20 21.13 22.99
N GLY A 61 20.99 20.85 23.49
CA GLY A 61 19.73 21.28 22.85
C GLY A 61 19.25 20.46 21.65
N ASN A 62 19.83 19.28 21.39
CA ASN A 62 19.63 18.57 20.12
C ASN A 62 18.88 17.22 20.22
N ILE A 63 18.53 16.72 21.40
CA ILE A 63 18.01 15.34 21.55
C ILE A 63 16.47 15.27 21.53
N VAL A 64 15.77 16.31 22.00
CA VAL A 64 14.30 16.43 21.86
C VAL A 64 13.90 16.74 20.41
N LYS A 65 14.66 17.61 19.73
CA LYS A 65 14.45 17.93 18.31
C LYS A 65 14.54 16.70 17.40
N LEU A 66 15.47 15.78 17.63
CA LEU A 66 15.61 14.59 16.78
C LEU A 66 14.40 13.63 16.90
N LYS A 67 13.82 13.49 18.10
CA LYS A 67 12.63 12.64 18.29
C LYS A 67 11.38 13.26 17.67
N GLU A 68 11.20 14.58 17.80
CA GLU A 68 10.11 15.30 17.14
C GLU A 68 10.26 15.30 15.62
N VAL A 69 11.46 15.62 15.11
CA VAL A 69 11.75 15.57 13.66
C VAL A 69 11.55 14.17 13.10
N LYS A 70 11.94 13.11 13.83
CA LYS A 70 11.66 11.72 13.42
C LYS A 70 10.17 11.42 13.37
N ARG A 71 9.41 11.81 14.41
CA ARG A 71 7.96 11.62 14.47
C ARG A 71 7.26 12.39 13.35
N ASP A 72 7.68 13.62 13.08
CA ASP A 72 7.11 14.46 12.05
C ASP A 72 7.44 13.90 10.66
N ALA A 73 8.65 13.38 10.45
CA ALA A 73 9.02 12.66 9.24
C ALA A 73 8.19 11.38 9.05
N GLU A 74 8.01 10.57 10.09
CA GLU A 74 7.15 9.37 10.06
C GLU A 74 5.70 9.74 9.71
N LYS A 75 5.18 10.82 10.30
CA LYS A 75 3.84 11.36 9.99
C LYS A 75 3.75 11.80 8.52
N SER A 76 4.68 12.59 8.03
CA SER A 76 4.70 13.03 6.63
C SER A 76 4.84 11.87 5.65
N ILE A 77 5.65 10.85 5.97
CA ILE A 77 5.75 9.63 5.17
C ILE A 77 4.40 8.89 5.14
N SER A 78 3.71 8.80 6.27
CA SER A 78 2.38 8.19 6.33
C SER A 78 1.37 8.98 5.51
N GLU A 79 1.35 10.30 5.61
CA GLU A 79 0.46 11.17 4.83
C GLU A 79 0.75 11.06 3.32
N LEU A 80 2.02 11.01 2.92
CA LEU A 80 2.42 10.81 1.53
C LEU A 80 2.01 9.43 1.00
N LYS A 81 2.10 8.38 1.81
CA LYS A 81 1.59 7.05 1.45
C LYS A 81 0.08 7.11 1.21
N SER A 82 -0.68 7.66 2.16
CA SER A 82 -2.13 7.80 2.02
C SER A 82 -2.52 8.62 0.79
N ALA A 83 -1.86 9.76 0.55
CA ALA A 83 -2.10 10.60 -0.62
C ALA A 83 -1.83 9.86 -1.95
N ARG A 84 -0.78 9.02 -1.99
CA ARG A 84 -0.49 8.18 -3.14
C ARG A 84 -1.60 7.16 -3.40
N ILE A 85 -2.09 6.49 -2.37
CA ILE A 85 -3.18 5.52 -2.48
C ILE A 85 -4.45 6.19 -3.00
N GLU A 86 -4.81 7.36 -2.46
CA GLU A 86 -5.98 8.13 -2.96
C GLU A 86 -5.78 8.57 -4.42
N THR A 87 -4.57 8.97 -4.78
CA THR A 87 -4.23 9.34 -6.17
C THR A 87 -4.43 8.16 -7.11
N PHE A 88 -3.90 6.98 -6.77
CA PHE A 88 -4.13 5.78 -7.56
C PHE A 88 -5.60 5.37 -7.60
N ARG A 89 -6.33 5.49 -6.50
CA ARG A 89 -7.78 5.24 -6.47
C ARG A 89 -8.53 6.16 -7.43
N PHE A 90 -8.16 7.44 -7.45
CA PHE A 90 -8.71 8.41 -8.39
C PHE A 90 -8.37 8.07 -9.85
N LEU A 91 -7.11 7.74 -10.14
CA LEU A 91 -6.68 7.34 -11.50
C LEU A 91 -7.38 6.06 -11.97
N LEU A 92 -7.54 5.07 -11.10
CA LEU A 92 -8.33 3.86 -11.37
C LEU A 92 -9.79 4.21 -11.69
N SER A 93 -10.38 5.18 -10.97
CA SER A 93 -11.73 5.66 -11.28
C SER A 93 -11.82 6.30 -12.67
N LEU A 94 -10.79 7.05 -13.08
CA LEU A 94 -10.70 7.64 -14.41
C LEU A 94 -10.50 6.58 -15.50
N ALA A 95 -9.72 5.53 -15.25
CA ALA A 95 -9.48 4.44 -16.20
C ALA A 95 -10.76 3.71 -16.65
N LYS A 96 -11.84 3.80 -15.87
CA LYS A 96 -13.15 3.26 -16.26
C LYS A 96 -13.82 4.06 -17.38
N ARG A 97 -13.50 5.35 -17.52
CA ARG A 97 -14.18 6.24 -18.46
C ARG A 97 -13.74 5.92 -19.88
N HIS A 98 -14.70 5.80 -20.80
CA HIS A 98 -14.37 5.69 -22.23
C HIS A 98 -13.78 7.02 -22.70
N PRO A 99 -12.69 7.01 -23.48
CA PRO A 99 -12.20 8.22 -24.11
C PRO A 99 -13.27 8.77 -25.06
N GLY A 100 -13.47 10.08 -25.06
CA GLY A 100 -14.29 10.73 -26.07
C GLY A 100 -13.55 10.75 -27.42
N GLY A 101 -14.18 10.27 -28.49
CA GLY A 101 -13.55 10.21 -29.82
C GLY A 101 -14.27 9.25 -30.77
N PHE A 102 -13.83 9.23 -32.02
CA PHE A 102 -14.23 8.18 -32.97
C PHE A 102 -13.67 6.83 -32.49
N SER A 103 -14.49 5.78 -32.50
CA SER A 103 -14.06 4.46 -32.03
C SER A 103 -12.90 3.95 -32.89
N ASP A 104 -11.82 3.54 -32.23
CA ASP A 104 -10.78 2.77 -32.91
C ASP A 104 -11.38 1.44 -33.42
N SER A 105 -10.97 1.04 -34.63
CA SER A 105 -11.39 -0.21 -35.26
C SER A 105 -10.60 -1.44 -34.76
N GLY A 106 -9.72 -1.22 -33.76
CA GLY A 106 -8.94 -2.26 -33.10
C GLY A 106 -9.77 -3.26 -32.30
N THR A 107 -9.17 -4.42 -32.06
CA THR A 107 -9.71 -5.48 -31.19
C THR A 107 -9.26 -5.34 -29.73
N VAL A 108 -8.39 -4.38 -29.43
CA VAL A 108 -7.94 -4.03 -28.08
C VAL A 108 -8.68 -2.76 -27.65
N ASP A 109 -9.29 -2.80 -26.47
CA ASP A 109 -9.90 -1.63 -25.84
C ASP A 109 -8.81 -0.59 -25.54
N GLY A 110 -8.99 0.63 -26.03
CA GLY A 110 -8.00 1.70 -25.93
C GLY A 110 -7.61 2.07 -24.49
N ARG A 111 -8.42 1.71 -23.48
CA ARG A 111 -8.11 1.96 -22.07
C ARG A 111 -7.14 0.96 -21.46
N VAL A 112 -6.93 -0.19 -22.10
CA VAL A 112 -6.18 -1.31 -21.51
C VAL A 112 -4.70 -0.98 -21.35
N ASN A 113 -4.09 -0.32 -22.32
CA ASN A 113 -2.67 0.06 -22.25
C ASN A 113 -2.40 1.05 -21.10
N ASP A 114 -3.27 2.05 -20.96
CA ASP A 114 -3.18 3.03 -19.87
C ASP A 114 -3.40 2.35 -18.51
N PHE A 115 -4.33 1.39 -18.45
CA PHE A 115 -4.57 0.60 -17.26
C PHE A 115 -3.35 -0.22 -16.84
N TRP A 116 -2.67 -0.90 -17.76
CA TRP A 116 -1.45 -1.65 -17.42
C TRP A 116 -0.33 -0.74 -16.92
N SER A 117 -0.15 0.41 -17.56
CA SER A 117 0.83 1.41 -17.11
C SER A 117 0.53 1.91 -15.69
N LEU A 118 -0.74 2.04 -15.33
CA LEU A 118 -1.19 2.38 -13.99
C LEU A 118 -1.03 1.21 -13.01
N HIS A 119 -1.37 -0.01 -13.44
CA HIS A 119 -1.26 -1.23 -12.64
C HIS A 119 0.20 -1.52 -12.27
N ASP A 120 1.14 -1.38 -13.21
CA ASP A 120 2.57 -1.55 -12.99
C ASP A 120 3.09 -0.57 -11.94
N GLN A 121 2.62 0.68 -11.96
CA GLN A 121 2.97 1.66 -10.93
C GLN A 121 2.40 1.26 -9.55
N ILE A 122 1.15 0.81 -9.50
CA ILE A 122 0.53 0.34 -8.26
C ILE A 122 1.29 -0.84 -7.65
N VAL A 123 1.74 -1.78 -8.49
CA VAL A 123 2.59 -2.92 -8.09
C VAL A 123 3.94 -2.41 -7.59
N ALA A 124 4.61 -1.54 -8.34
CA ALA A 124 5.93 -1.01 -7.99
C ALA A 124 5.93 -0.26 -6.65
N PHE A 125 4.81 0.38 -6.28
CA PHE A 125 4.65 1.05 -5.00
C PHE A 125 4.01 0.18 -3.90
N ASN A 126 3.78 -1.10 -4.16
CA ASN A 126 3.16 -2.07 -3.23
C ASN A 126 1.78 -1.61 -2.71
N CYS A 127 0.98 -0.96 -3.56
CA CYS A 127 -0.35 -0.48 -3.19
C CYS A 127 -1.48 -1.45 -3.60
N GLU A 128 -1.15 -2.66 -4.10
CA GLU A 128 -2.14 -3.62 -4.63
C GLU A 128 -3.18 -4.05 -3.61
N ASP A 129 -2.76 -4.35 -2.37
CA ASP A 129 -3.66 -4.88 -1.34
C ASP A 129 -4.69 -3.84 -0.90
N GLU A 130 -4.25 -2.60 -0.73
CA GLU A 130 -5.11 -1.47 -0.34
C GLU A 130 -6.08 -1.04 -1.46
N LEU A 131 -5.72 -1.34 -2.71
CA LEU A 131 -6.50 -1.01 -3.90
C LEU A 131 -7.19 -2.23 -4.53
N ALA A 132 -7.15 -3.41 -3.91
CA ALA A 132 -7.63 -4.66 -4.51
C ALA A 132 -9.08 -4.58 -5.00
N ARG A 133 -9.97 -3.96 -4.21
CA ARG A 133 -11.38 -3.75 -4.59
C ARG A 133 -11.51 -2.81 -5.78
N ASN A 134 -10.75 -1.72 -5.81
CA ASN A 134 -10.76 -0.76 -6.91
C ASN A 134 -10.22 -1.40 -8.19
N LEU A 135 -9.13 -2.16 -8.09
CA LEU A 135 -8.55 -2.91 -9.20
C LEU A 135 -9.54 -3.93 -9.76
N LEU A 136 -10.21 -4.71 -8.89
CA LEU A 136 -11.22 -5.68 -9.31
C LEU A 136 -12.36 -5.02 -10.09
N GLU A 137 -12.85 -3.87 -9.62
CA GLU A 137 -13.91 -3.11 -10.27
C GLU A 137 -13.47 -2.64 -11.66
N VAL A 138 -12.29 -2.02 -11.77
CA VAL A 138 -11.75 -1.53 -13.05
C VAL A 138 -11.53 -2.67 -14.03
N VAL A 139 -10.91 -3.77 -13.60
CA VAL A 139 -10.68 -4.95 -14.44
C VAL A 139 -12.01 -5.53 -14.94
N GLY A 140 -13.06 -5.54 -14.11
CA GLY A 140 -14.39 -5.96 -14.53
C GLY A 140 -14.96 -5.10 -15.66
N VAL A 141 -14.80 -3.77 -15.57
CA VAL A 141 -15.22 -2.83 -16.62
C VAL A 141 -14.40 -3.02 -17.89
N LEU A 142 -13.08 -3.15 -17.77
CA LEU A 142 -12.18 -3.33 -18.91
C LEU A 142 -12.39 -4.68 -19.61
N LEU A 143 -12.72 -5.74 -18.87
CA LEU A 143 -13.08 -7.04 -19.47
C LEU A 143 -14.32 -6.94 -20.36
N GLN A 144 -15.33 -6.18 -19.94
CA GLN A 144 -16.52 -5.95 -20.75
C GLN A 144 -16.21 -5.07 -21.97
N GLY A 145 -15.36 -4.05 -21.78
CA GLY A 145 -14.86 -3.23 -22.88
C GLY A 145 -14.10 -4.04 -23.93
N GLN A 146 -13.15 -4.86 -23.49
CA GLN A 146 -12.34 -5.75 -24.33
C GLN A 146 -13.22 -6.77 -25.07
N LEU A 147 -14.23 -7.34 -24.40
CA LEU A 147 -15.20 -8.23 -25.04
C LEU A 147 -16.01 -7.49 -26.12
N SER A 148 -16.39 -6.24 -25.87
CA SER A 148 -17.05 -5.39 -26.86
C SER A 148 -16.15 -5.14 -28.07
N SER A 149 -14.88 -4.78 -27.86
CA SER A 149 -13.89 -4.58 -28.95
C SER A 149 -13.74 -5.83 -29.82
N ILE A 150 -13.59 -7.01 -29.21
CA ILE A 150 -13.53 -8.29 -29.94
C ILE A 150 -14.82 -8.54 -30.75
N SER A 151 -15.98 -8.22 -30.19
CA SER A 151 -17.28 -8.45 -30.83
C SER A 151 -17.48 -7.66 -32.14
N HIS A 152 -16.79 -6.53 -32.32
CA HIS A 152 -16.83 -5.79 -33.57
C HIS A 152 -16.25 -6.59 -34.74
N SER A 153 -15.26 -7.45 -34.45
CA SER A 153 -14.53 -8.28 -35.41
C SER A 153 -14.98 -9.74 -35.44
N SER A 154 -16.00 -10.13 -34.66
CA SER A 154 -16.55 -11.49 -34.63
C SER A 154 -18.05 -11.49 -34.34
N ASP A 155 -18.87 -11.80 -35.35
CA ASP A 155 -20.34 -11.80 -35.27
C ASP A 155 -20.89 -12.88 -34.33
N ALA A 156 -20.21 -14.03 -34.19
CA ALA A 156 -20.53 -15.05 -33.20
C ALA A 156 -20.40 -14.52 -31.75
N VAL A 157 -19.32 -13.79 -31.47
CA VAL A 157 -19.13 -13.13 -30.16
C VAL A 157 -20.18 -12.04 -29.96
N ARG A 158 -20.44 -11.23 -30.99
CA ARG A 158 -21.45 -10.16 -30.95
C ARG A 158 -22.83 -10.71 -30.61
N SER A 159 -23.31 -11.71 -31.34
CA SER A 159 -24.64 -12.29 -31.10
C SER A 159 -24.78 -12.92 -29.70
N LYS A 160 -23.71 -13.54 -29.20
CA LYS A 160 -23.72 -14.21 -27.89
C LYS A 160 -23.63 -13.24 -26.72
N TYR A 161 -22.82 -12.19 -26.79
CA TYR A 161 -22.45 -11.38 -25.62
C TYR A 161 -22.81 -9.90 -25.69
N HIS A 162 -23.10 -9.35 -26.88
CA HIS A 162 -23.43 -7.93 -27.01
C HIS A 162 -24.62 -7.54 -26.13
N GLY A 163 -24.45 -6.50 -25.31
CA GLY A 163 -25.47 -6.02 -24.37
C GLY A 163 -25.77 -6.97 -23.20
N LYS A 164 -25.02 -8.07 -23.04
CA LYS A 164 -25.19 -9.01 -21.92
C LYS A 164 -24.03 -8.85 -20.95
N ASN A 165 -24.33 -8.81 -19.65
CA ASN A 165 -23.31 -8.77 -18.61
C ASN A 165 -22.74 -10.18 -18.32
N LYS A 166 -22.15 -10.80 -19.36
CA LYS A 166 -21.52 -12.13 -19.28
C LYS A 166 -20.01 -11.98 -19.50
N THR A 167 -19.22 -12.78 -18.78
CA THR A 167 -17.76 -12.83 -18.93
C THR A 167 -17.37 -14.27 -19.23
N PRO A 168 -17.29 -14.68 -20.53
CA PRO A 168 -16.96 -16.04 -20.89
C PRO A 168 -15.53 -16.43 -20.45
N LYS A 169 -15.26 -17.73 -20.34
CA LYS A 169 -13.90 -18.22 -20.11
C LYS A 169 -13.04 -17.90 -21.35
N PRO A 170 -11.74 -17.55 -21.20
CA PRO A 170 -10.89 -17.23 -22.35
C PRO A 170 -10.87 -18.30 -23.44
N SER A 171 -10.79 -19.59 -23.07
CA SER A 171 -10.81 -20.70 -24.03
C SER A 171 -12.10 -20.76 -24.85
N GLN A 172 -13.25 -20.55 -24.21
CA GLN A 172 -14.54 -20.49 -24.89
C GLN A 172 -14.60 -19.29 -25.84
N LEU A 173 -14.15 -18.13 -25.37
CA LEU A 173 -14.13 -16.91 -26.18
C LEU A 173 -13.24 -17.08 -27.41
N THR A 174 -12.07 -17.72 -27.29
CA THR A 174 -11.17 -18.01 -28.42
C THR A 174 -11.85 -18.87 -29.48
N ILE A 175 -12.52 -19.95 -29.09
CA ILE A 175 -13.22 -20.85 -30.02
C ILE A 175 -14.32 -20.08 -30.77
N GLU A 176 -15.10 -19.28 -30.05
CA GLU A 176 -16.21 -18.53 -30.64
C GLU A 176 -15.75 -17.33 -31.47
N ALA A 177 -14.65 -16.68 -31.09
CA ALA A 177 -14.11 -15.52 -31.78
C ALA A 177 -13.49 -15.87 -33.13
N LEU A 178 -12.74 -16.98 -33.18
CA LEU A 178 -11.99 -17.45 -34.35
C LEU A 178 -12.79 -18.41 -35.25
N ASP A 179 -14.08 -18.57 -34.99
CA ASP A 179 -14.99 -19.32 -35.84
C ASP A 179 -14.94 -18.80 -37.30
N ASN A 180 -14.79 -19.71 -38.27
CA ASN A 180 -14.55 -19.32 -39.67
C ASN A 180 -15.74 -18.58 -40.26
N ASP A 181 -16.97 -18.99 -39.94
CA ASP A 181 -18.19 -18.35 -40.44
C ASP A 181 -18.30 -16.92 -39.87
N SER A 182 -17.99 -16.76 -38.58
CA SER A 182 -17.91 -15.45 -37.92
C SER A 182 -16.89 -14.51 -38.57
N VAL A 183 -15.69 -15.01 -38.88
CA VAL A 183 -14.64 -14.22 -39.55
C VAL A 183 -15.04 -13.88 -40.99
N GLU A 184 -15.69 -14.79 -41.71
CA GLU A 184 -16.19 -14.52 -43.06
C GLU A 184 -17.25 -13.42 -43.06
N LEU A 185 -18.17 -13.43 -42.10
CA LEU A 185 -19.16 -12.36 -41.92
C LEU A 185 -18.51 -11.01 -41.60
N ALA A 186 -17.50 -10.99 -40.72
CA ALA A 186 -16.74 -9.77 -40.43
C ALA A 186 -16.00 -9.24 -41.67
N ALA A 187 -15.44 -10.13 -42.49
CA ALA A 187 -14.80 -9.77 -43.76
C ALA A 187 -15.81 -9.17 -44.76
N LYS A 188 -17.02 -9.72 -44.87
CA LYS A 188 -18.11 -9.16 -45.68
C LYS A 188 -18.51 -7.75 -45.22
N ARG A 189 -18.42 -7.46 -43.92
CA ARG A 189 -18.61 -6.11 -43.34
C ARG A 189 -17.40 -5.18 -43.53
N LYS A 190 -16.40 -5.59 -44.30
CA LYS A 190 -15.16 -4.82 -44.58
C LYS A 190 -14.30 -4.52 -43.35
N VAL A 191 -14.42 -5.31 -42.28
CA VAL A 191 -13.47 -5.23 -41.15
C VAL A 191 -12.07 -5.54 -41.68
N ALA A 192 -11.09 -4.72 -41.30
CA ALA A 192 -9.73 -4.78 -41.82
C ALA A 192 -9.63 -4.82 -43.36
N GLY A 193 -10.59 -4.20 -44.07
CA GLY A 193 -10.65 -4.22 -45.55
C GLY A 193 -11.25 -5.49 -46.15
N GLY A 194 -11.68 -6.45 -45.33
CA GLY A 194 -12.18 -7.76 -45.76
C GLY A 194 -11.13 -8.88 -45.75
N ASP A 195 -9.93 -8.61 -45.23
CA ASP A 195 -8.87 -9.61 -45.12
C ASP A 195 -9.08 -10.51 -43.89
N GLN A 196 -9.47 -11.75 -44.14
CA GLN A 196 -9.71 -12.74 -43.07
C GLN A 196 -8.47 -13.07 -42.25
N ALA A 197 -7.28 -13.08 -42.87
CA ALA A 197 -6.04 -13.37 -42.15
C ALA A 197 -5.71 -12.24 -41.17
N LYS A 198 -5.85 -10.99 -41.63
CA LYS A 198 -5.67 -9.80 -40.78
C LYS A 198 -6.70 -9.72 -39.65
N ILE A 199 -7.96 -10.08 -39.92
CA ILE A 199 -9.00 -10.17 -38.88
C ILE A 199 -8.59 -11.19 -37.81
N LYS A 200 -8.14 -12.39 -38.20
CA LYS A 200 -7.71 -13.42 -37.25
C LYS A 200 -6.51 -12.96 -36.41
N GLU A 201 -5.53 -12.32 -37.03
CA GLU A 201 -4.37 -11.75 -36.31
C GLU A 201 -4.81 -10.72 -35.26
N MET A 202 -5.66 -9.76 -35.64
CA MET A 202 -6.22 -8.78 -34.71
C MET A 202 -7.01 -9.46 -33.58
N LEU A 203 -7.83 -10.47 -33.90
CA LEU A 203 -8.60 -11.21 -32.89
C LEU A 203 -7.68 -11.92 -31.89
N VAL A 204 -6.58 -12.53 -32.34
CA VAL A 204 -5.60 -13.18 -31.45
C VAL A 204 -5.02 -12.16 -30.46
N VAL A 205 -4.64 -10.97 -30.91
CA VAL A 205 -4.12 -9.91 -30.02
C VAL A 205 -5.17 -9.52 -28.99
N GLY A 206 -6.42 -9.31 -29.41
CA GLY A 206 -7.51 -8.96 -28.49
C GLY A 206 -7.84 -10.08 -27.49
N LEU A 207 -7.74 -11.34 -27.90
CA LEU A 207 -8.00 -12.51 -27.06
C LEU A 207 -6.92 -12.72 -26.00
N GLU A 208 -5.65 -12.54 -26.36
CA GLU A 208 -4.55 -12.58 -25.39
C GLU A 208 -4.71 -11.49 -24.34
N GLU A 209 -5.13 -10.29 -24.75
CA GLU A 209 -5.36 -9.19 -23.83
C GLU A 209 -6.56 -9.43 -22.91
N TYR A 210 -7.65 -9.98 -23.44
CA TYR A 210 -8.78 -10.44 -22.64
C TYR A 210 -8.36 -11.49 -21.60
N LYS A 211 -7.52 -12.44 -21.99
CA LYS A 211 -7.03 -13.50 -21.11
C LYS A 211 -6.23 -12.92 -19.93
N LYS A 212 -5.30 -11.99 -20.18
CA LYS A 212 -4.54 -11.32 -19.11
C LYS A 212 -5.46 -10.61 -18.11
N LEU A 213 -6.44 -9.85 -18.60
CA LEU A 213 -7.43 -9.20 -17.74
C LEU A 213 -8.27 -10.23 -16.94
N TYR A 214 -8.61 -11.36 -17.54
CA TYR A 214 -9.38 -12.42 -16.90
C TYR A 214 -8.59 -13.07 -15.75
N GLU A 215 -7.32 -13.37 -15.98
CA GLU A 215 -6.41 -13.89 -14.96
C GLU A 215 -6.19 -12.90 -13.83
N LEU A 216 -6.01 -11.61 -14.17
CA LEU A 216 -5.87 -10.54 -13.18
C LEU A 216 -7.12 -10.38 -12.31
N ARG A 217 -8.31 -10.51 -12.91
CA ARG A 217 -9.58 -10.53 -12.15
C ARG A 217 -9.57 -11.67 -11.13
N GLY A 218 -9.17 -12.87 -11.54
CA GLY A 218 -9.06 -14.03 -10.66
C GLY A 218 -8.09 -13.78 -9.50
N LYS A 219 -6.93 -13.15 -9.76
CA LYS A 219 -5.95 -12.76 -8.72
C LYS A 219 -6.60 -11.91 -7.63
N TYR A 220 -7.36 -10.89 -7.99
CA TYR A 220 -7.98 -9.98 -7.01
C TYR A 220 -9.25 -10.53 -6.37
N GLN A 221 -10.00 -11.40 -7.06
CA GLN A 221 -11.13 -12.11 -6.44
C GLN A 221 -10.69 -13.00 -5.29
N ASN A 222 -9.54 -13.67 -5.40
CA ASN A 222 -9.00 -14.53 -4.35
C ASN A 222 -8.42 -13.77 -3.15
N LYS A 223 -8.23 -12.44 -3.27
CA LYS A 223 -7.73 -11.57 -2.19
C LYS A 223 -8.86 -10.95 -1.37
N MET A 224 -10.11 -11.08 -1.80
CA MET A 224 -11.31 -10.59 -1.08
C MET A 224 -11.92 -11.72 -0.24
#